data_AF-A0AAN9J1U7-F1
#
_entry.id   AF-A0AAN9J1U7-F1
#
_cell.length_a   1.000
_cell.length_b   1.000
_cell.length_c   1.000
_cell.angle_alpha   90.00
_cell.angle_beta   90.00
_cell.angle_gamma   90.00
#
_symmetry.space_group_name_H-M   'P 1'
#
loop_
_entity.id
_entity.type
_entity.pdbx_description
1 polymer ?
#
loop_
_entity_poly.entity_id
_entity_poly.type
_entity_poly.pdbx_seq_one_letter_code
_entity_poly.pdbx_strand_id
1 'polypeptide(L)' 'MLTLNPFLQQICRQILVPLSSSTMGGRNTVLLDAVSCRIPLVSDIPTIIFGADVTHPENGEDTSPSIAAIFI' A
#
# COMPACT_ATOMS: atom_id res chain seq x y z
N MET A 1 -9.64 -15.88 -31.21
CA MET A 1 -8.99 -15.36 -29.98
C MET A 1 -10.06 -15.34 -28.90
N LEU A 2 -9.99 -16.24 -27.92
CA LEU A 2 -10.98 -16.33 -26.84
C LEU A 2 -10.79 -15.12 -25.92
N THR A 3 -11.65 -14.12 -26.06
CA THR A 3 -11.71 -13.00 -25.11
C THR A 3 -12.25 -13.52 -23.79
N LEU A 4 -11.51 -13.29 -22.70
CA LEU A 4 -12.00 -13.61 -21.36
C LEU A 4 -13.26 -12.80 -21.07
N ASN A 5 -14.21 -13.42 -20.36
CA ASN A 5 -15.42 -12.75 -19.89
C ASN A 5 -15.02 -11.52 -19.03
N PRO A 6 -15.68 -10.36 -19.18
CA PRO A 6 -15.35 -9.14 -18.43
C PRO A 6 -15.36 -9.32 -16.90
N PHE A 7 -16.20 -10.22 -16.38
CA PHE A 7 -16.19 -10.57 -14.96
C PHE A 7 -14.87 -11.25 -14.53
N LEU A 8 -14.38 -12.20 -15.32
CA LEU A 8 -13.09 -12.85 -15.09
C LEU A 8 -11.94 -11.84 -15.22
N GLN A 9 -12.05 -10.91 -16.17
CA GLN A 9 -11.06 -9.84 -16.32
C GLN A 9 -11.00 -8.94 -15.07
N GLN A 10 -12.16 -8.59 -14.50
CA GLN A 10 -12.25 -7.81 -13.26
C GLN A 10 -11.64 -8.57 -12.07
N ILE A 11 -11.95 -9.87 -11.94
CA ILE A 11 -11.37 -10.72 -10.89
C ILE A 11 -9.85 -10.80 -11.03
N CYS A 12 -9.35 -11.05 -12.24
CA CYS A 12 -7.91 -11.09 -12.50
C CYS A 12 -7.24 -9.76 -12.13
N ARG A 13 -7.87 -8.61 -12.41
CA ARG A 13 -7.36 -7.30 -11.99
C ARG A 13 -7.33 -7.16 -10.46
N GLN A 14 -8.40 -7.52 -9.77
CA GLN A 14 -8.49 -7.40 -8.31
C GLN A 14 -7.43 -8.24 -7.58
N ILE A 15 -7.05 -9.39 -8.15
CA ILE A 15 -6.03 -10.29 -7.58
C ILE A 15 -4.61 -9.86 -7.98
N LEU A 16 -4.41 -9.46 -9.24
CA LEU A 16 -3.08 -9.17 -9.76
C LEU A 16 -2.46 -7.92 -9.12
N VAL A 17 -3.25 -6.87 -8.91
CA VAL A 17 -2.78 -5.61 -8.28
C VAL A 17 -2.13 -5.87 -6.91
N PRO A 18 -2.79 -6.46 -5.90
CA PRO A 18 -2.14 -6.68 -4.61
C PRO A 18 -0.94 -7.61 -4.68
N LEU A 19 -0.97 -8.66 -5.51
CA LEU A 19 0.17 -9.58 -5.69
C LEU A 19 1.37 -8.86 -6.29
N SER A 20 1.17 -8.06 -7.34
CA SER A 20 2.28 -7.37 -8.00
C SER A 20 2.99 -6.42 -7.04
N SER A 21 2.27 -5.71 -6.17
CA SER A 21 2.91 -4.80 -5.20
C SER A 21 3.51 -5.50 -3.97
N SER A 22 2.85 -6.53 -3.42
CA SER A 22 3.21 -7.07 -2.10
C SER A 22 4.17 -8.26 -2.18
N THR A 23 3.98 -9.18 -3.13
CA THR A 23 4.75 -10.44 -3.19
C THR A 23 5.79 -10.43 -4.29
N MET A 24 5.62 -9.59 -5.32
CA MET A 24 6.48 -9.53 -6.49
C MET A 24 7.33 -8.25 -6.56
N GLY A 25 7.22 -7.36 -5.56
CA GLY A 25 8.03 -6.14 -5.46
C GLY A 25 7.76 -5.09 -6.56
N GLY A 26 6.64 -5.20 -7.26
CA GLY A 26 6.19 -4.25 -8.28
C GLY A 26 5.60 -2.96 -7.72
N ARG A 27 5.37 -1.98 -8.59
CA ARG A 27 4.76 -0.68 -8.25
C ARG A 27 3.56 -0.46 -9.14
N ASN A 28 2.36 -0.55 -8.56
CA ASN A 28 1.14 -0.56 -9.35
C ASN A 28 0.76 0.82 -9.90
N THR A 29 1.01 1.85 -9.10
CA THR A 29 0.76 3.25 -9.45
C THR A 29 1.76 4.13 -8.73
N VAL A 30 2.14 5.23 -9.36
CA VAL A 30 2.97 6.28 -8.77
C VAL A 30 2.25 7.60 -8.99
N LEU A 31 2.25 8.49 -8.00
CA LEU A 31 1.68 9.81 -8.14
C LEU A 31 2.53 10.64 -9.11
N LEU A 32 1.92 11.22 -10.13
CA LEU A 32 2.63 12.04 -11.13
C LEU A 32 3.36 13.23 -10.48
N ASP A 33 2.77 13.80 -9.42
CA ASP A 33 3.39 14.88 -8.66
C ASP A 33 4.57 14.43 -7.80
N ALA A 34 4.64 13.15 -7.41
CA ALA A 34 5.83 12.57 -6.78
C ALA A 34 6.98 12.48 -7.79
N VAL A 35 6.68 12.09 -9.04
CA VAL A 35 7.69 12.05 -10.12
C VAL A 35 8.12 13.47 -10.52
N SER A 36 7.19 14.42 -10.49
CA SER A 36 7.43 15.82 -10.85
C SER A 36 8.01 16.66 -9.70
N CYS A 37 8.34 16.04 -8.56
CA CYS A 37 8.86 16.72 -7.35
C CYS A 37 7.98 17.90 -6.88
N ARG A 38 6.65 17.78 -7.04
CA ARG A 38 5.67 18.81 -6.67
C ARG A 38 4.96 18.54 -5.35
N ILE A 39 5.25 17.42 -4.69
CA ILE A 39 4.75 17.14 -3.36
C ILE A 39 5.53 18.02 -2.38
N PRO A 40 4.88 18.96 -1.66
CA PRO A 40 5.57 19.76 -0.65
C PRO A 40 6.24 18.82 0.36
N LEU A 41 7.53 19.03 0.65
CA LEU A 41 8.40 18.20 1.52
C LEU A 41 8.97 16.91 0.89
N VAL A 42 8.45 16.43 -0.23
CA VAL A 42 9.05 15.34 -1.02
C VAL A 42 9.62 15.96 -2.29
N SER A 43 10.78 16.61 -2.14
CA SER A 43 11.47 17.31 -3.22
C SER A 43 12.48 16.40 -3.94
N ASP A 44 13.36 17.01 -4.71
CA ASP A 44 14.52 16.44 -5.40
C ASP A 44 15.61 15.85 -4.47
N ILE A 45 15.47 16.01 -3.15
CA ILE A 45 16.34 15.39 -2.16
C ILE A 45 15.77 14.01 -1.81
N PRO A 46 16.61 12.95 -1.66
CA PRO A 46 16.13 11.63 -1.26
C PRO A 46 15.33 11.68 0.06
N THR A 47 14.01 11.53 -0.05
CA THR A 47 13.07 11.54 1.08
C THR A 47 12.49 10.15 1.30
N ILE A 48 12.53 9.67 2.55
CA ILE A 48 11.89 8.41 2.98
C ILE A 48 10.61 8.77 3.75
N ILE A 49 9.51 8.12 3.44
CA ILE A 49 8.23 8.30 4.12
C ILE A 49 8.00 7.09 5.03
N PHE A 50 7.86 7.34 6.34
CA PHE A 50 7.52 6.31 7.31
C PHE A 50 6.03 6.40 7.68
N GLY A 51 5.35 5.26 7.71
CA GLY A 51 4.04 5.13 8.34
C GLY A 51 4.20 4.52 9.74
N ALA A 52 3.46 5.01 10.72
CA ALA A 52 3.43 4.40 12.06
C ALA A 52 1.97 4.21 12.48
N ASP A 53 1.68 3.05 13.08
CA ASP A 53 0.37 2.70 13.57
C ASP A 53 0.47 2.05 14.96
N VAL A 54 -0.52 2.29 15.82
CA VAL A 54 -0.63 1.64 17.13
C VAL A 54 -2.04 1.10 17.27
N THR A 55 -2.16 -0.22 17.36
CA THR A 55 -3.41 -0.91 17.61
C THR A 55 -3.50 -1.28 19.10
N HIS A 56 -4.50 -0.74 19.79
CA HIS A 56 -4.83 -1.09 21.16
C HIS A 56 -5.78 -2.29 21.21
N PRO A 57 -5.74 -3.09 22.29
CA PRO A 57 -6.72 -4.16 22.49
C PRO A 57 -8.15 -3.62 22.65
N GLU A 58 -9.13 -4.52 22.55
CA GLU A 58 -10.53 -4.17 22.74
C GLU A 58 -10.84 -3.73 24.17
N ASN A 59 -11.86 -2.88 24.34
CA ASN A 59 -12.25 -2.35 25.65
C ASN A 59 -12.66 -3.50 26.58
N GLY A 60 -11.86 -3.74 27.63
CA GLY A 60 -12.06 -4.84 28.58
C GLY A 60 -10.93 -5.87 28.61
N GLU A 61 -10.02 -5.87 27.62
CA GLU A 61 -8.76 -6.60 27.66
C GLU A 61 -7.61 -5.71 28.16
N ASP A 62 -7.75 -5.17 29.38
CA ASP A 62 -6.78 -4.22 29.97
C ASP A 62 -5.39 -4.84 30.22
N THR A 63 -5.25 -6.15 30.07
CA THR A 63 -3.98 -6.89 30.22
C THR A 63 -3.27 -7.16 28.89
N SER A 64 -3.93 -6.97 27.75
CA SER A 64 -3.33 -7.22 26.43
C SER A 64 -2.40 -6.07 26.02
N PRO A 65 -1.16 -6.36 25.56
CA PRO A 65 -0.26 -5.29 25.12
C PRO A 65 -0.76 -4.65 23.82
N SER A 66 -0.44 -3.37 23.64
CA SER A 66 -0.70 -2.68 22.38
C SER A 66 0.36 -3.05 21.33
N ILE A 67 -0.05 -3.13 20.06
CA ILE A 67 0.83 -3.47 18.94
C ILE A 67 1.22 -2.17 18.23
N ALA A 68 2.51 -1.88 18.15
CA ALA A 68 3.05 -0.78 17.35
C ALA A 68 3.68 -1.32 16.06
N ALA A 69 3.36 -0.72 14.92
CA ALA A 69 3.89 -1.06 13.61
C ALA A 69 4.54 0.16 12.95
N ILE A 70 5.68 -0.06 12.27
CA ILE A 70 6.37 0.94 11.45
C ILE A 70 6.47 0.40 10.03
N PHE A 71 6.02 1.19 9.06
CA PHE A 71 6.02 0.89 7.63
C PHE A 71 7.00 1.82 6.91
N ILE A 72 7.72 1.26 5.93
CA ILE A 72 8.68 1.95 5.06
C ILE A 72 8.35 1.66 3.59
#